data_AF-A0A6V7M784-F1
#
_entry.id   AF-A0A6V7M784-F1
#
_cell.length_a   1.000
_cell.length_b   1.000
_cell.length_c   1.000
_cell.angle_alpha   90.00
_cell.angle_beta   90.00
_cell.angle_gamma   90.00
#
_symmetry.space_group_name_H-M   'P 1'
#
loop_
_entity.id
_entity.type
_entity.pdbx_description
1 polymer ?
#
loop_
_entity_poly.entity_id
_entity_poly.type
_entity_poly.pdbx_seq_one_letter_code
_entity_poly.pdbx_strand_id
1 'polypeptide(L)' 'PIKAPSAVATPVTSNYVFYKGSYFQIGDVVSMEGDDGGVYYAQIRGLLTDQYCEKSAAVTWLLPTTS' A
#
# COMPACT_ATOMS: atom_id res chain seq x y z
N PRO A 1 -36.04 13.08 -14.89
CA PRO A 1 -34.67 13.21 -14.34
C PRO A 1 -34.16 11.86 -13.83
N ILE A 2 -33.28 11.19 -14.58
CA ILE A 2 -32.71 9.90 -14.14
C ILE A 2 -31.62 10.21 -13.10
N LYS A 3 -31.77 9.67 -11.90
CA LYS A 3 -30.81 9.82 -10.81
C LYS A 3 -29.55 9.03 -11.20
N ALA A 4 -28.42 9.71 -11.37
CA ALA A 4 -27.15 9.08 -11.71
C ALA A 4 -26.82 7.97 -10.68
N PRO A 5 -26.31 6.80 -11.12
CA PRO A 5 -25.94 5.73 -10.20
C PRO A 5 -24.88 6.26 -9.23
N SER A 6 -25.09 6.01 -7.93
CA SER A 6 -24.10 6.35 -6.90
C SER A 6 -22.84 5.54 -7.19
N ALA A 7 -21.71 6.21 -7.42
CA ALA A 7 -20.44 5.56 -7.68
C ALA A 7 -20.07 4.73 -6.45
N VAL A 8 -20.26 3.42 -6.53
CA VAL A 8 -19.84 2.50 -5.49
C VAL A 8 -18.34 2.35 -5.64
N ALA A 9 -17.58 3.05 -4.80
CA ALA A 9 -16.14 2.89 -4.69
C ALA A 9 -15.88 1.47 -4.16
N THR A 10 -15.72 0.48 -5.04
CA THR A 10 -15.27 -0.85 -4.66
C THR A 10 -13.75 -0.83 -4.54
N PRO A 11 -13.17 -0.89 -3.33
CA PRO A 11 -11.73 -1.05 -3.19
C PRO A 11 -11.35 -2.40 -3.81
N VAL A 12 -10.48 -2.38 -4.83
CA VAL A 12 -9.92 -3.60 -5.39
C VAL A 12 -8.70 -3.95 -4.57
N THR A 13 -8.82 -4.97 -3.73
CA THR A 13 -7.69 -5.57 -3.05
C THR A 13 -6.93 -6.45 -4.05
N SER A 14 -5.64 -6.20 -4.21
CA SER A 14 -4.75 -7.00 -5.06
C SER A 14 -3.65 -7.59 -4.20
N ASN A 15 -3.25 -8.83 -4.47
CA ASN A 15 -2.19 -9.49 -3.70
C ASN A 15 -0.78 -9.05 -4.11
N TYR A 16 -0.67 -8.33 -5.23
CA TYR A 16 0.57 -7.83 -5.80
C TYR A 16 0.38 -6.47 -6.47
N VAL A 17 1.41 -5.64 -6.46
CA VAL A 17 1.49 -4.35 -7.15
C VAL A 17 2.84 -4.27 -7.86
N PHE A 18 2.82 -3.88 -9.12
CA PHE A 18 4.03 -3.55 -9.87
C PHE A 18 4.25 -2.04 -9.82
N TYR A 19 5.43 -1.61 -9.35
CA TYR A 19 5.78 -0.21 -9.28
C TYR A 19 7.27 0.00 -9.57
N LYS A 20 7.57 0.93 -10.49
CA LYS A 20 8.93 1.34 -10.88
C LYS A 20 9.91 0.18 -11.17
N GLY A 21 9.42 -0.89 -11.81
CA GLY A 21 10.27 -2.04 -12.17
C GLY A 21 10.34 -3.14 -11.10
N SER A 22 9.75 -2.92 -9.92
CA SER A 22 9.72 -3.88 -8.83
C SER A 22 8.31 -4.42 -8.59
N TYR A 23 8.24 -5.70 -8.25
CA TYR A 23 7.02 -6.35 -7.78
C TYR A 23 6.99 -6.29 -6.25
N PHE A 24 5.86 -5.85 -5.72
CA PHE A 24 5.55 -5.84 -4.30
C PHE A 24 4.38 -6.79 -4.06
N GLN A 25 4.51 -7.68 -3.09
CA GLN A 25 3.46 -8.62 -2.71
C GLN A 25 3.22 -8.59 -1.20
N ILE A 26 2.04 -9.07 -0.80
CA ILE A 26 1.71 -9.25 0.62
C ILE A 26 2.71 -10.24 1.24
N GLY A 27 3.32 -9.85 2.35
CA GLY A 27 4.33 -10.63 3.07
C GLY A 27 5.77 -10.12 2.89
N ASP A 28 6.04 -9.33 1.86
CA ASP A 28 7.36 -8.74 1.63
C ASP A 28 7.71 -7.72 2.71
N VAL A 29 9.00 -7.65 3.05
CA VAL A 29 9.56 -6.59 3.90
C VAL A 29 10.13 -5.50 3.00
N VAL A 30 9.70 -4.27 3.23
CA VAL A 30 10.09 -3.09 2.47
C VAL A 30 10.72 -2.05 3.37
N SER A 31 11.63 -1.27 2.81
CA SER A 31 12.17 -0.05 3.42
C SER A 31 11.37 1.16 2.94
N MET A 32 10.96 2.01 3.87
CA MET A 32 10.26 3.27 3.62
C MET A 32 11.10 4.42 4.14
N GLU A 33 11.18 5.49 3.37
CA GLU A 33 11.78 6.75 3.79
C GLU A 33 10.73 7.55 4.57
N GLY A 34 11.04 7.89 5.82
CA GLY A 34 10.22 8.76 6.65
C GLY A 34 10.47 10.23 6.33
N ASP A 35 9.57 11.11 6.79
CA ASP A 35 9.70 12.56 6.62
C ASP A 35 10.91 13.16 7.34
N ASP A 36 11.49 12.42 8.29
CA ASP A 36 12.73 12.74 9.00
C ASP A 36 14.00 12.33 8.24
N GLY A 37 13.86 11.72 7.05
CA GLY A 37 14.96 11.13 6.29
C GLY A 37 15.46 9.79 6.86
N GLY A 38 14.76 9.25 7.86
CA GLY A 38 15.03 7.93 8.41
C GLY A 38 14.53 6.82 7.49
N VAL A 39 15.24 5.70 7.45
CA VAL A 39 14.78 4.49 6.75
C VAL A 39 14.14 3.53 7.74
N TYR A 40 12.85 3.30 7.56
CA TYR A 40 12.05 2.41 8.39
C TYR A 40 11.74 1.12 7.64
N TYR A 41 11.72 0.00 8.34
CA TYR A 41 11.35 -1.28 7.77
C TYR A 41 9.92 -1.62 8.15
N ALA A 42 9.16 -2.13 7.19
CA ALA A 42 7.78 -2.56 7.42
C ALA A 42 7.45 -3.78 6.55
N GLN A 43 6.54 -4.62 7.04
CA GLN A 43 6.02 -5.76 6.28
C GLN A 43 4.68 -5.40 5.62
N ILE A 44 4.50 -5.70 4.34
CA ILE A 44 3.24 -5.48 3.62
C ILE A 44 2.19 -6.50 4.09
N ARG A 45 1.04 -6.03 4.57
CA ARG A 45 -0.13 -6.86 4.93
C ARG A 45 -1.25 -6.82 3.90
N GLY A 46 -1.35 -5.72 3.15
CA GLY A 46 -2.39 -5.54 2.16
C GLY A 46 -2.05 -4.42 1.19
N LEU A 47 -2.55 -4.53 -0.03
CA LEU A 47 -2.43 -3.51 -1.06
C LEU A 47 -3.84 -3.15 -1.52
N LEU A 48 -4.12 -1.85 -1.54
CA LEU A 48 -5.36 -1.27 -2.01
C LEU A 48 -5.06 -0.40 -3.22
N THR A 49 -5.88 -0.54 -4.25
CA THR A 49 -5.98 0.47 -5.30
C THR A 49 -7.35 1.12 -5.23
N ASP A 50 -7.38 2.44 -5.17
CA ASP A 50 -8.62 3.19 -5.18
C ASP A 50 -9.14 3.42 -6.62
N GLN A 51 -10.31 4.05 -6.74
CA GLN A 51 -10.93 4.36 -8.03
C GLN A 51 -10.20 5.45 -8.84
N TYR A 52 -9.26 6.17 -8.22
CA TYR A 52 -8.45 7.22 -8.84
C TYR A 52 -7.05 6.71 -9.22
N CYS A 53 -6.84 5.38 -9.21
CA CYS A 53 -5.56 4.71 -9.46
C CYS A 53 -4.47 5.00 -8.40
N GLU A 54 -4.85 5.57 -7.27
CA GLU A 54 -3.98 5.74 -6.10
C GLU A 54 -3.74 4.38 -5.46
N LYS A 55 -2.48 4.13 -5.08
CA LYS A 55 -2.04 2.85 -4.51
C LYS A 55 -1.70 3.09 -3.05
N SER A 56 -2.44 2.45 -2.17
CA SER A 56 -2.20 2.48 -0.73
C SER A 56 -1.77 1.10 -0.26
N ALA A 57 -0.82 1.04 0.67
CA ALA A 57 -0.37 -0.21 1.28
C ALA A 57 -0.66 -0.18 2.78
N ALA A 58 -1.25 -1.25 3.30
CA ALA A 58 -1.32 -1.51 4.72
C ALA A 58 -0.07 -2.27 5.14
N VAL A 59 0.71 -1.70 6.06
CA VAL A 59 1.99 -2.26 6.51
C VAL A 59 2.04 -2.42 8.03
N THR A 60 2.87 -3.35 8.50
CA THR A 60 3.23 -3.50 9.91
C THR A 60 4.66 -3.04 10.11
N TRP A 61 4.87 -2.00 10.91
CA TRP A 61 6.19 -1.47 11.21
C TRP A 61 7.04 -2.48 11.99
N LEU A 62 8.29 -2.64 11.60
CA LEU A 62 9.28 -3.47 12.28
C LEU A 62 10.13 -2.57 13.17
N LEU A 63 10.02 -2.75 14.48
CA LEU A 63 10.86 -2.05 15.44
C LEU A 63 12.21 -2.76 15.58
N PRO A 64 13.34 -2.05 15.46
CA PRO A 64 14.65 -2.65 15.70
C PRO A 64 14.77 -3.04 17.18
N THR A 65 15.05 -4.31 17.44
CA THR A 65 15.23 -4.83 18.81
C THR A 65 16.67 -4.73 19.30
N THR A 66 17.60 -4.21 18.50
CA THR A 66 18.99 -4.00 18.89
C THR A 66 19.43 -2.58 18.53
N SER A 67 19.99 -1.91 19.53
CA SER A 67 20.74 -0.65 19.41
C SER A 67 22.16 -0.89 18.93
#